data_AF-A0A356EBF6-F1
#
_entry.id   AF-A0A356EBF6-F1
#
_cell.length_a   1.000
_cell.length_b   1.000
_cell.length_c   1.000
_cell.angle_alpha   90.00
_cell.angle_beta   90.00
_cell.angle_gamma   90.00
#
_symmetry.space_group_name_H-M   'P 1'
#
loop_
_entity.id
_entity.type
_entity.pdbx_description
1 polymer ?
#
loop_
_entity_poly.entity_id
_entity_poly.type
_entity_poly.pdbx_seq_one_letter_code
_entity_poly.pdbx_strand_id
1 'polypeptide(L)'
;AIAGGCEYIVASEIEFNREELIQEIERSIANGKRHAIIAITELITDVHSLAREIEARVHHETRATVLGHIQRGGSPCAFDRILASRMG
;
A
#
# COMPACT_ATOMS: atom_id res chain seq x y z
N ALA A 1 2.83 -3.71 -5.28
CA ALA A 1 3.84 -3.85 -4.22
C ALA A 1 5.19 -4.31 -4.73
N ILE A 2 5.31 -5.51 -5.30
CA ILE A 2 6.58 -6.04 -5.82
C ILE A 2 7.18 -5.13 -6.92
N ALA A 3 6.36 -4.66 -7.86
CA ALA A 3 6.82 -3.73 -8.92
C ALA A 3 7.14 -2.31 -8.42
N GLY A 4 6.60 -1.90 -7.26
CA GLY A 4 6.80 -0.57 -6.67
C GLY A 4 7.82 -0.55 -5.54
N GLY A 5 8.43 -1.69 -5.21
CA GLY A 5 9.35 -1.81 -4.08
C GLY A 5 8.69 -1.56 -2.71
N CYS A 6 7.38 -1.81 -2.57
CA CYS A 6 6.71 -1.60 -1.29
C CYS A 6 7.29 -2.55 -0.23
N GLU A 7 7.67 -1.99 0.91
CA GLU A 7 8.19 -2.75 2.04
C GLU A 7 7.10 -3.59 2.70
N TYR A 8 5.86 -3.11 2.69
CA TYR A 8 4.74 -3.76 3.37
C TYR A 8 3.50 -3.82 2.48
N ILE A 9 2.75 -4.92 2.63
CA ILE A 9 1.52 -5.19 1.90
C ILE A 9 0.46 -5.63 2.90
N VAL A 10 -0.70 -4.99 2.84
CA VAL A 10 -1.91 -5.42 3.53
C VAL A 10 -2.93 -5.77 2.46
N ALA A 11 -3.23 -7.07 2.33
CA ALA A 11 -4.15 -7.61 1.35
C ALA A 11 -5.36 -8.26 2.03
N SER A 12 -6.49 -8.33 1.33
CA SER A 12 -7.76 -8.88 1.85
C SER A 12 -7.68 -10.38 2.17
N GLU A 13 -6.74 -11.08 1.55
CA GLU A 13 -6.53 -12.51 1.64
C GLU A 13 -5.68 -12.90 2.86
N ILE A 14 -5.10 -11.93 3.56
CA ILE A 14 -4.21 -12.13 4.70
C ILE A 14 -4.83 -11.44 5.92
N GLU A 15 -4.77 -12.09 7.07
CA GLU A 15 -5.26 -11.50 8.32
C GLU A 15 -4.47 -10.23 8.64
N PHE A 16 -5.18 -9.11 8.78
CA PHE A 16 -4.58 -7.81 9.05
C PHE A 16 -4.54 -7.53 10.56
N ASN A 17 -3.35 -7.56 11.15
CA ASN A 17 -3.11 -7.06 12.49
C ASN A 17 -2.43 -5.68 12.44
N ARG A 18 -3.16 -4.67 12.90
CA ARG A 18 -2.67 -3.28 12.93
C ARG A 18 -1.41 -3.12 13.78
N GLU A 19 -1.41 -3.70 14.97
CA GLU A 19 -0.33 -3.53 15.93
C GLU A 19 0.97 -4.17 15.42
N GLU A 20 0.85 -5.34 14.79
CA GLU A 20 1.99 -6.03 14.17
C GLU A 20 2.62 -5.20 13.05
N LEU A 21 1.79 -4.63 12.16
CA LEU A 21 2.26 -3.74 11.09
C LEU A 21 3.05 -2.55 11.66
N ILE A 22 2.52 -1.88 12.69
CA ILE A 22 3.18 -0.71 13.28
C ILE A 22 4.52 -1.12 13.92
N GLN A 23 4.55 -2.21 14.67
CA GLN A 23 5.78 -2.72 15.29
C GLN A 23 6.84 -3.09 14.26
N GLU A 24 6.43 -3.56 13.08
CA GLU A 24 7.37 -3.90 12.02
C GLU A 24 7.92 -2.65 11.32
N ILE A 25 7.09 -1.62 11.13
CA ILE A 25 7.52 -0.30 10.62
C ILE A 25 8.51 0.34 11.60
N GLU A 26 8.21 0.33 12.91
CA GLU A 26 9.11 0.83 13.96
C GLU A 26 10.48 0.16 13.88
N ARG A 27 10.51 -1.17 13.78
CA ARG A 27 11.76 -1.93 13.61
C ARG A 27 12.50 -1.56 12.33
N SER A 28 11.79 -1.40 11.21
CA SER A 28 12.38 -1.02 9.93
C SER A 28 13.09 0.33 9.99
N ILE A 29 12.46 1.31 10.63
CA ILE A 29 12.99 2.66 10.77
C ILE A 29 14.15 2.69 11.78
N ALA A 30 14.04 1.95 12.89
CA ALA A 30 15.15 1.78 13.83
C ALA A 30 16.39 1.14 13.19
N ASN A 31 16.20 0.28 12.19
CA ASN A 31 17.27 -0.33 11.39
C ASN A 31 17.85 0.63 10.32
N GLY A 32 17.46 1.91 10.30
CA GLY A 32 18.04 2.94 9.46
C GLY A 32 17.37 3.12 8.10
N LYS A 33 16.18 2.55 7.87
CA LYS A 33 15.43 2.85 6.65
C LYS A 33 14.99 4.31 6.63
N ARG A 34 15.21 4.98 5.49
CA ARG A 34 14.91 6.41 5.31
C ARG A 34 13.48 6.68 4.83
N HIS A 35 12.84 5.69 4.23
CA HIS A 35 11.46 5.75 3.75
C HIS A 35 10.85 4.35 3.79
N ALA A 36 9.51 4.30 3.81
CA ALA A 36 8.73 3.09 3.67
C ALA A 36 7.47 3.40 2.87
N ILE A 37 7.11 2.51 1.95
CA ILE A 37 5.89 2.53 1.16
C ILE A 37 5.06 1.33 1.57
N ILE A 38 3.84 1.60 2.03
CA ILE A 38 2.90 0.59 2.50
C ILE A 38 1.76 0.54 1.50
N ALA A 39 1.55 -0.62 0.88
CA ALA A 39 0.43 -0.86 -0.03
C ALA A 39 -0.71 -1.54 0.74
N ILE A 40 -1.90 -0.93 0.73
CA ILE A 40 -3.07 -1.42 1.47
C ILE A 40 -4.22 -1.55 0.48
N THR A 41 -4.88 -2.72 0.49
CA THR A 41 -6.12 -2.93 -0.28
C THR A 41 -7.27 -2.12 0.33
N GLU A 42 -8.13 -1.58 -0.54
CA GLU A 42 -9.31 -0.84 -0.10
C GLU A 42 -10.22 -1.68 0.82
N LEU A 43 -11.07 -1.00 1.60
CA LEU A 43 -12.04 -1.60 2.53
C LEU A 43 -11.47 -2.41 3.71
N ILE A 44 -10.16 -2.44 3.92
CA ILE A 44 -9.54 -3.10 5.09
C ILE A 44 -9.54 -2.19 6.33
N THR A 45 -9.13 -0.94 6.16
CA THR A 45 -9.00 0.02 7.27
C THR A 45 -9.10 1.46 6.74
N ASP A 46 -9.39 2.41 7.62
CA ASP A 46 -9.19 3.83 7.31
C ASP A 46 -7.69 4.15 7.28
N VAL A 47 -7.18 4.44 6.08
CA VAL A 47 -5.77 4.76 5.84
C VAL A 47 -5.35 6.08 6.47
N HIS A 48 -6.25 7.04 6.65
CA HIS A 48 -5.92 8.33 7.25
C HIS A 48 -5.81 8.24 8.77
N SER A 49 -6.67 7.43 9.40
CA SER A 49 -6.50 7.09 10.82
C SER A 49 -5.21 6.30 11.05
N LEU A 50 -4.91 5.31 10.20
CA LEU A 50 -3.71 4.49 10.33
C LEU A 50 -2.43 5.34 10.17
N ALA A 51 -2.39 6.25 9.18
CA ALA A 51 -1.24 7.14 9.00
C ALA A 51 -0.97 8.03 10.22
N ARG A 52 -2.02 8.60 10.83
CA ARG A 52 -1.88 9.40 12.07
C ARG A 52 -1.35 8.58 13.24
N GLU A 53 -1.78 7.32 13.34
CA GLU A 53 -1.33 6.41 14.40
C GLU A 53 0.14 6.02 14.21
N ILE A 54 0.56 5.70 12.98
CA ILE A 54 1.96 5.43 12.63
C ILE A 54 2.83 6.66 12.91
N GLU A 55 2.40 7.86 12.50
CA GLU A 55 3.16 9.10 12.72
C GLU A 55 3.34 9.40 14.22
N ALA A 56 2.30 9.20 15.02
CA ALA A 56 2.34 9.42 16.46
C ALA A 56 3.32 8.48 17.18
N ARG A 57 3.47 7.24 16.70
CA ARG A 57 4.33 6.22 17.30
C ARG A 57 5.76 6.23 16.81
N VAL A 58 5.94 6.40 15.50
CA VAL A 58 7.26 6.30 14.86
C VAL A 58 7.96 7.66 14.80
N HIS A 59 7.24 8.75 15.06
CA HIS A 59 7.75 10.13 14.97
C HIS A 59 8.33 10.47 13.58
N HIS A 60 7.78 9.83 12.55
CA HIS A 60 8.11 10.06 11.15
C HIS A 60 6.87 10.52 10.39
N GLU A 61 7.02 11.56 9.58
CA GLU A 61 5.93 12.11 8.77
C GLU A 61 5.32 11.01 7.89
N THR A 62 4.02 10.73 8.08
CA THR A 62 3.33 9.63 7.39
C THR A 62 2.19 10.18 6.55
N ARG A 63 2.24 9.95 5.23
CA ARG A 63 1.23 10.45 4.29
C ARG A 63 0.41 9.31 3.71
N ALA A 64 -0.91 9.37 3.89
CA ALA A 64 -1.86 8.48 3.23
C ALA A 64 -2.30 9.04 1.87
N THR A 65 -2.27 8.20 0.84
CA THR A 65 -2.78 8.55 -0.50
C THR A 65 -3.75 7.48 -0.97
N VAL A 66 -4.97 7.88 -1.33
CA VAL A 66 -5.98 7.00 -1.94
C VAL A 66 -6.01 7.27 -3.44
N LEU A 67 -5.67 6.26 -4.25
CA LEU A 67 -5.64 6.40 -5.71
C LEU A 67 -7.05 6.56 -6.29
N GLY A 68 -8.01 5.77 -5.81
CA GLY A 68 -9.40 5.85 -6.25
C GLY A 68 -9.60 5.53 -7.74
N HIS A 69 -10.52 6.25 -8.38
CA HIS A 69 -11.02 5.93 -9.73
C HIS A 69 -9.99 6.05 -10.85
N ILE A 70 -8.85 6.71 -10.63
CA ILE A 70 -7.80 6.84 -11.66
C ILE A 70 -7.28 5.48 -12.12
N GLN A 71 -7.39 4.45 -11.27
CA GLN A 71 -6.99 3.07 -11.58
C GLN A 71 -7.89 2.38 -12.62
N ARG A 72 -9.10 2.90 -12.89
CA ARG A 72 -10.06 2.31 -13.85
C ARG A 72 -9.98 2.92 -15.23
N GLY A 73 -9.34 4.09 -15.37
CA GLY A 73 -9.24 4.83 -16.63
C GLY A 73 -7.86 4.70 -17.28
N GLY A 74 -7.71 5.33 -18.45
CA GLY A 74 -6.46 5.35 -19.21
C GLY A 74 -6.47 4.43 -20.43
N SER A 75 -5.47 4.59 -21.30
CA SER A 75 -5.32 3.71 -22.47
C SER A 75 -4.83 2.33 -22.03
N PRO A 76 -5.47 1.23 -22.49
CA PRO A 76 -5.12 -0.13 -22.07
C PRO A 76 -3.68 -0.45 -22.44
N CYS A 77 -2.99 -1.22 -21.61
CA CYS A 77 -1.60 -1.59 -21.89
C CYS A 77 -1.52 -2.60 -23.05
N ALA A 78 -0.31 -2.85 -23.58
CA ALA A 78 -0.14 -3.77 -24.70
C ALA A 78 -0.68 -5.18 -24.39
N PHE A 79 -0.51 -5.64 -23.15
CA PHE A 79 -1.03 -6.93 -22.69
C PHE A 79 -2.56 -6.97 -22.73
N ASP A 80 -3.23 -5.96 -22.18
CA ASP A 80 -4.70 -5.86 -22.16
C ASP A 80 -5.27 -5.86 -23.58
N ARG A 81 -4.64 -5.14 -24.51
CA ARG A 81 -5.07 -5.11 -25.92
C ARG A 81 -4.97 -6.47 -26.59
N ILE A 82 -3.85 -7.16 -26.41
CA ILE A 82 -3.64 -8.49 -27.01
C ILE A 82 -4.62 -9.50 -26.40
N LEU A 83 -4.81 -9.47 -25.07
CA LEU A 83 -5.73 -10.35 -24.39
C LEU A 83 -7.18 -10.12 -24.84
N ALA A 84 -7.62 -8.86 -24.91
CA ALA A 84 -8.95 -8.50 -25.40
C ALA A 84 -9.19 -9.01 -26.83
N SER A 85 -8.23 -8.80 -27.74
CA SER A 85 -8.32 -9.31 -29.12
C SER A 85 -8.36 -10.84 -29.22
N ARG A 86 -7.88 -11.57 -28.21
CA ARG A 86 -7.93 -13.04 -28.18
C ARG A 86 -9.22 -13.59 -27.55
N MET A 87 -9.88 -12.81 -26.70
CA MET A 87 -11.08 -13.23 -25.95
C MET A 87 -12.40 -12.78 -26.60
N GLY A 88 -12.38 -11.73 -27.43
CA GLY A 88 -13.51 -11.30 -28.25
C GLY A 88 -13.59 -12.05 -29.57
#